data_AF-A0A7V4T640-F1
#
_entry.id   AF-A0A7V4T640-F1
#
_cell.length_a   1.000
_cell.length_b   1.000
_cell.length_c   1.000
_cell.angle_alpha   90.00
_cell.angle_beta   90.00
_cell.angle_gamma   90.00
#
_symmetry.space_group_name_H-M   'P 1'
#
loop_
_entity.id
_entity.type
_entity.pdbx_description
1 polymer ?
#
loop_
_entity_poly.entity_id
_entity_poly.type
_entity_poly.pdbx_seq_one_letter_code
_entity_poly.pdbx_strand_id
1 'polypeptide(L)'
;MFVGLFGMIASVGLSNLQIVNMNNSRNLFIIGLAFFCGLSVPYHFNPMLSANAVPLVWGEAGSLVNTLSNIFQAILTTGMAVTAIIAMLLDNLLPGATKADRGLEAWEKDATEEAWIEAEERWAAMKEGEMR
;
A
#
# COMPACT_ATOMS: atom_id res chain seq x y z
N MET A 1 2.71 19.67 13.92
CA MET A 1 3.75 18.62 13.89
C MET A 1 3.23 17.32 13.25
N PHE A 2 2.13 16.71 13.73
CA PHE A 2 1.61 15.43 13.20
C PHE A 2 1.23 15.43 11.72
N VAL A 3 0.51 16.45 11.23
CA VAL A 3 0.10 16.51 9.81
C VAL A 3 1.31 16.55 8.87
N GLY A 4 2.36 17.29 9.24
CA GLY A 4 3.60 17.35 8.46
C GLY A 4 4.34 16.01 8.45
N LEU A 5 4.46 15.34 9.61
CA LEU A 5 5.09 14.03 9.72
C LEU A 5 4.34 12.97 8.88
N PHE A 6 3.03 12.83 9.07
CA PHE A 6 2.22 11.86 8.33
C PHE A 6 2.12 12.21 6.84
N GLY A 7 2.09 13.51 6.50
CA GLY A 7 2.16 13.96 5.11
C GLY A 7 3.47 13.56 4.42
N MET A 8 4.60 13.67 5.12
CA MET A 8 5.90 13.23 4.60
C MET A 8 5.96 11.71 4.43
N ILE A 9 5.47 10.93 5.41
CA ILE A 9 5.40 9.46 5.31
C ILE A 9 4.55 9.05 4.09
N ALA A 10 3.38 9.69 3.90
CA ALA A 10 2.53 9.42 2.74
C ALA A 10 3.22 9.80 1.42
N SER A 11 3.91 10.94 1.37
CA SER A 11 4.65 11.39 0.19
C SER A 11 5.77 10.42 -0.21
N VAL A 12 6.56 9.95 0.76
CA VAL A 12 7.60 8.93 0.54
C VAL A 12 7.00 7.59 0.09
N GLY A 13 5.83 7.21 0.61
CA GLY A 13 5.11 6.05 0.11
C GLY A 13 4.70 6.21 -1.36
N LEU A 14 4.10 7.35 -1.70
CA LEU A 14 3.63 7.68 -3.04
C LEU A 14 4.75 7.87 -4.06
N SER A 15 5.96 8.27 -3.66
CA SER A 15 7.09 8.43 -4.59
C SER A 15 7.48 7.10 -5.25
N ASN A 16 7.18 5.96 -4.64
CA ASN A 16 7.34 4.64 -5.28
C ASN A 16 6.45 4.47 -6.53
N LEU A 17 5.41 5.29 -6.72
CA LEU A 17 4.62 5.25 -7.97
C LEU A 17 5.37 5.88 -9.15
N GLN A 18 6.48 6.59 -8.91
CA GLN A 18 7.29 7.20 -9.97
C GLN A 18 8.00 6.16 -10.85
N ILE A 19 8.29 4.97 -10.31
CA ILE A 19 8.88 3.86 -11.08
C ILE A 19 7.83 3.00 -11.81
N VAL A 20 6.53 3.27 -11.57
CA VAL A 20 5.41 2.58 -12.22
C VAL A 20 4.98 3.38 -13.45
N ASN A 21 4.57 2.70 -14.54
CA ASN A 21 4.05 3.39 -15.71
C ASN A 21 2.63 3.94 -15.43
N MET A 22 2.55 5.23 -15.10
CA MET A 22 1.31 5.97 -14.83
C MET A 22 0.54 6.39 -16.10
N ASN A 23 1.04 6.11 -17.30
CA ASN A 23 0.28 6.28 -18.55
C ASN A 23 -0.59 5.06 -18.87
N ASN A 24 -0.33 3.92 -18.23
CA ASN A 24 -1.15 2.73 -18.40
C ASN A 24 -2.46 2.88 -17.62
N SER A 25 -3.60 2.92 -18.32
CA SER A 25 -4.93 3.09 -17.73
C SER A 25 -5.27 2.00 -16.70
N ARG A 26 -4.75 0.79 -16.88
CA ARG A 26 -4.90 -0.31 -15.92
C ARG A 26 -4.22 0.00 -14.59
N ASN A 27 -3.03 0.58 -14.60
CA ASN A 27 -2.32 0.95 -13.36
C ASN A 27 -3.02 2.10 -12.64
N LEU A 28 -3.43 3.13 -13.38
CA LEU A 28 -4.22 4.25 -12.84
C LEU A 28 -5.53 3.77 -12.20
N PHE A 29 -6.23 2.84 -12.86
CA PHE A 29 -7.46 2.25 -12.35
C PHE A 29 -7.23 1.52 -11.03
N ILE A 30 -6.20 0.66 -10.95
CA ILE A 30 -5.88 -0.09 -9.74
C ILE A 30 -5.56 0.84 -8.57
N ILE A 31 -4.72 1.85 -8.81
CA ILE A 31 -4.32 2.82 -7.77
C ILE A 31 -5.57 3.56 -7.27
N GLY A 32 -6.36 4.13 -8.18
CA GLY A 32 -7.56 4.88 -7.82
C GLY A 32 -8.57 4.03 -7.05
N LEU A 33 -8.85 2.81 -7.53
CA LEU A 33 -9.79 1.90 -6.89
C LEU A 33 -9.29 1.44 -5.51
N ALA A 34 -8.01 1.05 -5.40
CA ALA A 34 -7.44 0.60 -4.13
C ALA A 34 -7.44 1.71 -3.06
N PHE A 35 -7.07 2.93 -3.42
CA PHE A 35 -7.14 4.08 -2.50
C PHE A 35 -8.58 4.36 -2.06
N PHE A 36 -9.52 4.36 -3.00
CA PHE A 36 -10.92 4.60 -2.66
C PHE A 36 -11.46 3.50 -1.73
N CYS A 37 -11.18 2.23 -2.02
CA CYS A 37 -11.56 1.11 -1.15
C CYS A 37 -10.94 1.22 0.25
N GLY A 38 -9.67 1.60 0.36
CA GLY A 38 -9.00 1.79 1.66
C GLY A 38 -9.60 2.91 2.51
N LEU A 39 -10.24 3.89 1.89
CA LEU A 39 -10.98 4.95 2.58
C LEU A 39 -12.43 4.54 2.87
N SER A 40 -13.08 3.82 1.96
CA SER A 40 -14.52 3.53 2.03
C SER A 40 -14.86 2.28 2.85
N VAL A 41 -14.07 1.22 2.76
CA VAL A 41 -14.35 -0.07 3.42
C VAL A 41 -14.29 0.07 4.95
N PRO A 42 -13.28 0.72 5.56
CA PRO A 42 -13.28 0.92 7.00
C PRO A 42 -14.51 1.66 7.51
N TYR A 43 -15.07 2.58 6.72
CA TYR A 43 -16.28 3.31 7.09
C TYR A 43 -17.50 2.40 7.26
N HIS A 44 -17.58 1.30 6.51
CA HIS A 44 -18.68 0.34 6.59
C HIS A 44 -18.56 -0.61 7.79
N PHE A 45 -17.33 -0.94 8.21
CA PHE A 45 -17.10 -1.95 9.24
C PHE A 45 -16.69 -1.38 10.59
N ASN A 46 -16.27 -0.11 10.67
CA ASN A 46 -15.77 0.50 11.91
C ASN A 46 -16.85 1.34 12.61
N PRO A 47 -17.39 0.91 13.78
CA PRO A 47 -18.38 1.66 14.55
C PRO A 47 -17.90 3.02 15.04
N MET A 48 -16.58 3.25 15.10
CA MET A 48 -16.02 4.57 15.46
C MET A 48 -16.09 5.56 14.30
N LEU A 49 -16.22 5.09 13.06
CA LEU A 49 -16.29 5.94 11.86
C LEU A 49 -17.74 6.19 11.41
N SER A 50 -18.65 5.24 11.64
CA SER A 50 -20.05 5.36 11.27
C SER A 50 -20.98 4.68 12.27
N ALA A 51 -22.07 5.35 12.63
CA ALA A 51 -23.13 4.77 13.47
C ALA A 51 -23.88 3.62 12.77
N ASN A 52 -23.85 3.57 11.44
CA ASN A 52 -24.46 2.51 10.63
C ASN A 52 -23.46 1.39 10.28
N ALA A 53 -22.27 1.38 10.89
CA ALA A 53 -21.29 0.35 10.61
C ALA A 53 -21.78 -1.02 11.08
N VAL A 54 -21.45 -2.06 10.32
CA VAL A 54 -21.84 -3.44 10.61
C VAL A 54 -20.59 -4.23 11.01
N PRO A 55 -20.29 -4.36 12.32
CA PRO A 55 -19.16 -5.16 12.76
C PRO A 55 -19.41 -6.65 12.47
N LEU A 56 -18.35 -7.35 12.11
CA LEU A 56 -18.38 -8.79 11.87
C LEU A 56 -18.44 -9.54 13.20
N VAL A 57 -19.56 -10.22 13.45
CA VAL A 57 -19.72 -11.16 14.57
C VAL A 57 -20.32 -12.46 14.03
N TRP A 58 -19.45 -13.43 13.77
CA TRP A 58 -19.85 -14.71 13.14
C TRP A 58 -20.11 -15.86 14.11
N GLY A 59 -19.72 -15.74 15.39
CA GLY A 59 -19.84 -16.84 16.34
C GLY A 59 -19.76 -16.40 17.79
N GLU A 60 -19.96 -17.35 18.70
CA GLU A 60 -19.93 -17.11 20.15
C GLU A 60 -18.53 -16.75 20.65
N ALA A 61 -18.49 -16.00 21.76
CA ALA A 61 -17.24 -15.59 22.39
C ALA A 61 -16.38 -16.80 22.78
N GLY A 62 -15.09 -16.76 22.42
CA GLY A 62 -14.15 -17.86 22.66
C GLY A 62 -14.14 -18.96 21.59
N SER A 63 -15.07 -18.95 20.63
CA SER A 63 -15.02 -19.88 19.50
C SER A 63 -13.94 -19.51 18.48
N LEU A 64 -13.39 -20.51 17.78
CA LEU A 64 -12.47 -20.29 16.66
C LEU A 64 -13.10 -19.41 15.57
N VAL A 65 -14.40 -19.58 15.32
CA VAL A 65 -15.17 -18.79 14.36
C VAL A 65 -15.19 -17.30 14.75
N ASN A 66 -15.33 -16.98 16.03
CA ASN A 66 -15.27 -15.60 16.50
C ASN A 66 -13.86 -15.00 16.41
N THR A 67 -12.82 -15.79 16.65
CA THR A 67 -11.43 -15.33 16.43
C THR A 67 -11.19 -14.97 14.97
N LEU A 68 -11.68 -15.80 14.02
CA LEU A 68 -11.62 -15.46 12.60
C LEU A 68 -12.39 -14.17 12.30
N SER A 69 -13.61 -14.03 12.85
CA SER A 69 -14.42 -12.81 12.74
C SER A 69 -13.63 -11.56 13.14
N ASN A 70 -12.91 -11.61 14.26
CA ASN A 70 -12.08 -10.51 14.75
C ASN A 70 -10.89 -10.20 13.84
N ILE A 71 -10.26 -11.23 13.25
CA ILE A 71 -9.16 -11.04 12.29
C ILE A 71 -9.68 -10.32 11.05
N PHE A 72 -10.80 -10.77 10.48
CA PHE A 72 -11.43 -10.12 9.33
C PHE A 72 -11.87 -8.69 9.67
N GLN A 73 -12.44 -8.49 10.85
CA GLN A 73 -12.82 -7.17 11.35
C GLN A 73 -11.60 -6.23 11.43
N ALA A 74 -10.47 -6.70 11.98
CA ALA A 74 -9.25 -5.90 12.07
C ALA A 74 -8.72 -5.51 10.68
N ILE A 75 -8.72 -6.44 9.72
CA ILE A 75 -8.29 -6.18 8.35
C ILE A 75 -9.20 -5.14 7.67
N LEU A 76 -10.52 -5.33 7.72
CA LEU A 76 -11.49 -4.47 7.04
C LEU A 76 -11.58 -3.06 7.64
N THR A 77 -11.29 -2.92 8.93
CA THR A 77 -11.23 -1.60 9.60
C THR A 77 -9.88 -0.89 9.42
N THR A 78 -8.85 -1.59 8.94
CA THR A 78 -7.52 -1.01 8.71
C THR A 78 -7.38 -0.58 7.25
N GLY A 79 -7.56 0.72 6.98
CA GLY A 79 -7.56 1.26 5.61
C GLY A 79 -6.30 0.91 4.80
N MET A 80 -5.12 0.96 5.43
CA MET A 80 -3.86 0.57 4.77
C MET A 80 -3.86 -0.91 4.33
N ALA A 81 -4.39 -1.81 5.17
CA ALA A 81 -4.47 -3.23 4.85
C ALA A 81 -5.43 -3.48 3.68
N VAL A 82 -6.60 -2.82 3.68
CA VAL A 82 -7.55 -2.90 2.58
C VAL A 82 -6.94 -2.39 1.28
N THR A 83 -6.30 -1.21 1.28
CA THR A 83 -5.62 -0.67 0.09
C THR A 83 -4.59 -1.66 -0.45
N ALA A 84 -3.74 -2.21 0.42
CA ALA A 84 -2.68 -3.12 0.02
C ALA A 84 -3.23 -4.43 -0.57
N ILE A 85 -4.24 -5.03 0.07
CA ILE A 85 -4.87 -6.27 -0.40
C ILE A 85 -5.54 -6.04 -1.75
N ILE A 86 -6.34 -4.98 -1.89
CA ILE A 86 -7.04 -4.70 -3.16
C ILE A 86 -6.04 -4.38 -4.28
N ALA A 87 -5.04 -3.55 -4.01
CA ALA A 87 -3.99 -3.25 -5.00
C ALA A 87 -3.26 -4.51 -5.45
N MET A 88 -2.87 -5.38 -4.51
CA MET A 88 -2.16 -6.64 -4.80
C MET A 88 -3.03 -7.64 -5.57
N LEU A 89 -4.30 -7.80 -5.18
CA LEU A 89 -5.22 -8.69 -5.87
C LEU A 89 -5.45 -8.24 -7.31
N LEU A 90 -5.75 -6.95 -7.51
CA LEU A 90 -5.98 -6.40 -8.84
C LEU A 90 -4.71 -6.38 -9.68
N ASP A 91 -3.53 -6.19 -9.07
CA ASP A 91 -2.27 -6.25 -9.79
C ASP A 91 -1.99 -7.65 -10.36
N ASN A 92 -2.39 -8.70 -9.66
CA ASN A 92 -2.22 -10.07 -10.15
C ASN A 92 -3.35 -10.52 -11.07
N LEU A 93 -4.57 -10.02 -10.85
CA LEU A 93 -5.75 -10.47 -11.58
C LEU A 93 -5.91 -9.79 -12.94
N LEU A 94 -5.58 -8.50 -13.06
CA LEU A 94 -5.80 -7.74 -14.29
C LEU A 94 -4.60 -7.88 -15.26
N PRO A 95 -4.83 -8.39 -16.49
CA PRO A 95 -3.81 -8.45 -17.52
C PRO A 95 -3.53 -7.05 -18.12
N GLY A 96 -2.52 -6.95 -18.98
CA GLY A 96 -2.24 -5.72 -19.75
C GLY A 96 -1.16 -4.79 -19.16
N ALA A 97 -0.32 -5.30 -18.25
CA ALA A 97 0.87 -4.59 -17.78
C ALA A 97 2.09 -5.52 -17.85
N THR A 98 3.18 -5.02 -18.43
CA THR A 98 4.49 -5.67 -18.43
C THR A 98 5.17 -5.57 -17.05
N LYS A 99 6.28 -6.28 -16.83
CA LYS A 99 7.08 -6.14 -15.61
C LYS A 99 7.62 -4.71 -15.45
N ALA A 100 8.11 -4.11 -16.52
CA ALA A 100 8.50 -2.70 -16.57
C ALA A 100 7.35 -1.77 -16.17
N ASP A 101 6.13 -2.00 -16.69
CA ASP A 101 4.98 -1.15 -16.39
C ASP A 101 4.59 -1.16 -14.91
N ARG A 102 4.88 -2.26 -14.21
CA ARG A 102 4.64 -2.42 -12.77
C ARG A 102 5.78 -1.89 -11.90
N GLY A 103 6.86 -1.42 -12.50
CA GLY A 103 8.08 -0.99 -11.81
C GLY A 103 8.95 -2.12 -11.29
N LEU A 104 8.64 -3.39 -11.62
CA LEU A 104 9.37 -4.55 -11.10
C LEU A 104 10.80 -4.62 -11.64
N GLU A 105 11.05 -4.17 -12.86
CA GLU A 105 12.40 -4.14 -13.43
C GLU A 105 13.30 -3.10 -12.76
N ALA A 106 12.74 -1.97 -12.31
CA ALA A 106 13.50 -0.99 -11.52
C ALA A 106 13.89 -1.59 -10.16
N TRP A 107 12.93 -2.26 -9.50
CA TRP A 107 13.19 -3.00 -8.27
C TRP A 107 14.23 -4.10 -8.43
N GLU A 108 14.18 -4.88 -9.50
CA GLU A 108 15.14 -5.96 -9.77
C GLU A 108 16.57 -5.41 -9.96
N LYS A 109 16.73 -4.20 -10.50
CA LYS A 109 18.05 -3.55 -10.65
C LYS A 109 18.56 -2.98 -9.33
N ASP A 110 17.71 -2.23 -8.63
CA ASP A 110 18.07 -1.53 -7.41
C ASP A 110 18.28 -2.48 -6.20
N ALA A 111 17.72 -3.68 -6.25
CA ALA A 111 17.84 -4.67 -5.17
C ALA A 111 19.06 -5.60 -5.30
N THR A 112 19.99 -5.33 -6.22
CA THR A 112 21.22 -6.14 -6.39
C THR A 112 22.32 -5.72 -5.43
N GLU A 113 23.13 -6.68 -4.94
CA GLU A 113 24.26 -6.41 -4.03
C GLU A 113 25.24 -5.38 -4.62
N GLU A 114 25.49 -5.46 -5.92
CA GLU A 114 26.34 -4.54 -6.65
C GLU A 114 25.77 -3.11 -6.64
N ALA A 115 24.45 -2.95 -6.81
CA ALA A 115 23.79 -1.65 -6.72
C ALA A 115 23.82 -1.08 -5.30
N TRP A 116 23.75 -1.92 -4.27
CA TRP A 116 23.91 -1.50 -2.87
C TRP A 116 25.32 -0.96 -2.60
N ILE A 117 26.35 -1.70 -3.03
CA ILE A 117 27.75 -1.30 -2.88
C ILE A 117 28.02 0.03 -3.61
N GLU A 118 27.57 0.16 -4.87
CA GLU A 118 27.71 1.41 -5.64
C GLU A 118 26.96 2.58 -4.98
N ALA A 119 25.77 2.33 -4.43
CA ALA A 119 25.01 3.35 -3.71
C ALA A 119 25.73 3.83 -2.44
N GLU A 120 26.33 2.93 -1.67
CA GLU A 120 27.12 3.27 -0.48
C GLU A 120 28.36 4.09 -0.83
N GLU A 121 29.10 3.68 -1.87
CA GLU A 121 30.27 4.44 -2.37
C GLU A 121 29.87 5.84 -2.83
N ARG A 122 28.76 5.95 -3.56
CA ARG A 122 28.23 7.23 -4.03
C ARG A 122 27.79 8.11 -2.87
N TRP A 123 27.14 7.55 -1.85
CA TRP A 123 26.72 8.30 -0.66
C TRP A 123 27.90 8.75 0.19
N ALA A 124 28.92 7.91 0.36
CA ALA A 124 30.16 8.28 1.04
C ALA A 124 30.90 9.42 0.32
N ALA A 125 30.74 9.54 -1.00
CA ALA A 125 31.33 10.59 -1.81
C ALA A 125 30.50 11.88 -1.90
N MET A 126 29.23 11.89 -1.47
CA MET A 126 28.39 13.09 -1.52
C MET A 126 28.82 14.11 -0.45
N LYS A 127 28.89 15.39 -0.83
CA LYS A 127 29.15 16.46 0.12
C LYS A 127 27.91 16.71 0.96
N GLU A 128 28.12 16.99 2.24
CA GLU A 128 27.05 17.28 3.19
C GLU A 128 26.18 18.45 2.66
N GLY A 129 24.91 18.18 2.34
CA GLY A 129 23.98 19.15 1.79
C GLY A 129 23.58 18.95 0.31
N GLU A 130 24.22 18.05 -0.42
CA GLU A 130 23.74 17.61 -1.74
C GLU A 130 22.70 16.49 -1.56
N MET A 131 21.41 16.83 -1.66
CA MET A 131 20.33 15.83 -1.67
C MET A 131 19.76 15.65 -3.08
N ARG A 132 19.41 14.40 -3.41
CA ARG A 132 18.77 13.99 -4.67
C ARG A 132 17.46 14.72 -4.93
#